data_AF-X0TZA9-F1
#
_entry.id   AF-X0TZA9-F1
#
_cell.length_a   1.000
_cell.length_b   1.000
_cell.length_c   1.000
_cell.angle_alpha   90.00
_cell.angle_beta   90.00
_cell.angle_gamma   90.00
#
_symmetry.space_group_name_H-M   'P 1'
#
loop_
_entity.id
_entity.type
_entity.pdbx_description
1 polymer ?
#
loop_
_entity_poly.entity_id
_entity_poly.type
_entity_poly.pdbx_seq_one_letter_code
_entity_poly.pdbx_strand_id
1 'polypeptide(L)'
;MKEVIDRLLKSEESSVRYKVRVGVLGEDTDGRSVRALRREITGSERVRSLLAERNADGVIPRSPYHKWMGSHWVLTVLADLGYP
;
A
#
# COMPACT_ATOMS: atom_id res chain seq x y z
N MET A 1 19.93 -7.25 13.51
CA MET A 1 19.34 -6.33 12.50
C MET A 1 19.22 -6.98 11.13
N LYS A 2 20.29 -7.54 10.55
CA LYS A 2 20.26 -8.13 9.19
C LYS A 2 19.19 -9.22 9.00
N GLU A 3 19.07 -10.13 9.97
CA GLU A 3 18.05 -11.19 9.96
C GLU A 3 16.60 -10.66 9.94
N VAL A 4 16.32 -9.57 10.67
CA VAL A 4 14.98 -8.96 10.69
C VAL A 4 14.67 -8.34 9.32
N ILE A 5 15.63 -7.64 8.71
CA ILE A 5 15.48 -7.07 7.37
C ILE A 5 15.21 -8.20 6.35
N ASP A 6 16.00 -9.27 6.38
CA ASP A 6 15.83 -10.41 5.46
C ASP A 6 14.46 -11.08 5.61
N ARG A 7 13.96 -11.19 6.85
CA ARG A 7 12.60 -11.69 7.12
C ARG A 7 11.52 -10.77 6.56
N LEU A 8 11.65 -9.45 6.75
CA LEU A 8 10.67 -8.48 6.24
C LEU A 8 10.69 -8.38 4.71
N LEU A 9 11.86 -8.52 4.07
CA LEU A 9 11.99 -8.59 2.62
C LEU A 9 11.35 -9.85 2.02
N LYS A 10 11.14 -10.90 2.83
CA LYS A 10 10.45 -12.14 2.47
C LYS A 10 9.00 -12.20 2.99
N SER A 11 8.48 -11.10 3.53
CA SER A 11 7.07 -11.05 3.97
C SER A 11 6.15 -11.32 2.78
N GLU A 12 5.06 -12.05 2.98
CA GLU A 12 3.99 -12.23 1.97
C GLU A 12 3.29 -10.89 1.64
N GLU A 13 3.29 -9.95 2.58
CA GLU A 13 2.68 -8.64 2.41
C GLU A 13 3.58 -7.70 1.58
N SER A 14 3.13 -7.33 0.39
CA SER A 14 3.89 -6.50 -0.54
C SER A 14 4.18 -5.09 -0.01
N SER A 15 3.27 -4.51 0.78
CA SER A 15 3.48 -3.21 1.44
C SER A 15 4.60 -3.23 2.48
N VAL A 16 4.80 -4.37 3.18
CA VAL A 16 5.92 -4.54 4.11
C VAL A 16 7.25 -4.56 3.36
N ARG A 17 7.33 -5.35 2.28
CA ARG A 17 8.54 -5.39 1.44
C ARG A 17 8.85 -4.00 0.86
N TYR A 18 7.83 -3.24 0.47
CA TYR A 18 7.98 -1.89 -0.09
C TYR A 18 8.57 -0.92 0.94
N LYS A 19 8.00 -0.87 2.15
CA LYS A 19 8.49 -0.01 3.22
C LYS A 19 9.93 -0.31 3.61
N VAL A 20 10.33 -1.58 3.58
CA VAL A 20 11.73 -1.95 3.84
C VAL A 20 12.64 -1.46 2.72
N ARG A 21 12.31 -1.72 1.45
CA ARG A 21 13.14 -1.29 0.31
C ARG A 21 13.33 0.22 0.26
N VAL A 22 12.25 0.99 0.43
CA VAL A 22 12.32 2.46 0.34
C VAL A 22 12.78 3.08 1.65
N GLY A 23 12.11 2.77 2.76
CA GLY A 23 12.33 3.44 4.04
C GLY A 23 13.53 2.95 4.85
N VAL A 24 14.00 1.72 4.61
CA VAL A 24 15.16 1.15 5.34
C VAL A 24 16.39 1.05 4.44
N LEU A 25 16.23 0.56 3.20
CA LEU A 25 17.35 0.38 2.27
C LEU A 25 17.61 1.59 1.37
N GLY A 26 16.69 2.56 1.33
CA GLY A 26 16.84 3.78 0.52
C GLY A 26 16.78 3.52 -0.99
N GLU A 27 16.13 2.43 -1.43
CA GLU A 27 15.89 2.19 -2.85
C GLU A 27 15.06 3.34 -3.45
N ASP A 28 15.46 3.79 -4.65
CA ASP A 28 14.72 4.79 -5.41
C ASP A 28 13.29 4.31 -5.71
N THR A 29 12.30 5.16 -5.43
CA THR A 29 10.89 4.90 -5.72
C THR A 29 10.60 4.72 -7.21
N ASP A 30 11.45 5.31 -8.06
CA ASP A 30 11.45 5.14 -9.51
C ASP A 30 12.40 4.03 -9.98
N GLY A 31 12.92 3.22 -9.07
CA GLY A 31 13.61 1.98 -9.39
C GLY A 31 12.68 0.98 -10.07
N ARG A 32 13.22 0.18 -11.02
CA ARG A 32 12.44 -0.89 -11.68
C ARG A 32 11.87 -1.90 -10.68
N SER A 33 12.64 -2.26 -9.65
CA SER A 33 12.24 -3.18 -8.58
C SER A 33 11.07 -2.62 -7.77
N VAL A 34 11.19 -1.37 -7.32
CA VAL A 34 10.19 -0.70 -6.49
C VAL A 34 8.89 -0.49 -7.26
N ARG A 35 8.96 -0.08 -8.54
CA ARG A 35 7.76 0.02 -9.41
C ARG A 35 7.07 -1.32 -9.61
N ALA A 36 7.81 -2.42 -9.75
CA ALA A 36 7.21 -3.74 -9.85
C ALA A 36 6.45 -4.12 -8.57
N LEU A 37 7.01 -3.76 -7.41
CA LEU A 37 6.38 -4.00 -6.13
C LEU A 37 5.14 -3.13 -5.88
N ARG A 38 5.15 -1.87 -6.31
CA ARG A 38 3.97 -0.98 -6.29
C ARG A 38 2.80 -1.56 -7.12
N ARG A 39 3.08 -2.09 -8.31
CA ARG A 39 2.09 -2.82 -9.11
C ARG A 39 1.51 -4.03 -8.38
N GLU A 40 2.33 -4.76 -7.63
CA GLU A 40 1.87 -5.88 -6.81
C GLU A 40 0.96 -5.39 -5.66
N ILE A 41 1.32 -4.29 -4.99
CA ILE A 41 0.48 -3.65 -3.96
C ILE A 41 -0.88 -3.25 -4.54
N THR A 42 -0.89 -2.60 -5.71
CA THR A 42 -2.12 -2.23 -6.42
C THR A 42 -3.05 -3.43 -6.66
N GLY A 43 -2.50 -4.62 -6.89
CA GLY A 43 -3.26 -5.85 -7.09
C GLY A 43 -3.63 -6.63 -5.82
N SER A 44 -3.16 -6.19 -4.64
CA SER A 44 -3.30 -6.92 -3.37
C SER A 44 -4.73 -6.98 -2.85
N GLU A 45 -5.04 -8.02 -2.07
CA GLU A 45 -6.33 -8.15 -1.38
C GLU A 45 -6.61 -6.95 -0.47
N ARG A 46 -5.60 -6.43 0.22
CA ARG A 46 -5.74 -5.27 1.11
C ARG A 46 -6.21 -4.02 0.35
N VAL A 47 -5.60 -3.72 -0.80
CA VAL A 47 -6.03 -2.60 -1.65
C VAL A 47 -7.44 -2.81 -2.19
N ARG A 48 -7.77 -4.04 -2.62
CA ARG A 48 -9.12 -4.38 -3.08
C ARG A 48 -10.16 -4.15 -1.97
N SER A 49 -9.87 -4.58 -0.74
CA SER A 49 -10.76 -4.40 0.41
C SER A 49 -10.95 -2.92 0.77
N LEU A 50 -9.89 -2.12 0.76
CA LEU A 50 -9.95 -0.68 1.02
C LEU A 50 -10.82 0.07 -0.01
N LEU A 51 -10.79 -0.37 -1.26
CA LEU A 51 -11.54 0.23 -2.36
C LEU A 51 -12.90 -0.45 -2.63
N ALA A 52 -13.30 -1.44 -1.83
CA ALA A 52 -14.45 -2.30 -2.13
C ALA A 52 -15.79 -1.55 -2.18
N GLU A 53 -15.95 -0.47 -1.41
CA GLU A 53 -17.20 0.30 -1.37
C GLU A 53 -17.29 1.38 -2.46
N ARG A 54 -16.22 1.53 -3.25
CA ARG A 54 -16.18 2.52 -4.31
C ARG A 54 -17.22 2.20 -5.38
N ASN A 55 -18.04 3.18 -5.76
CA ASN A 55 -19.01 3.02 -6.84
C ASN A 55 -18.33 3.09 -8.23
N ALA A 56 -19.14 2.97 -9.30
CA ALA A 56 -18.66 3.00 -10.68
C ALA A 56 -17.93 4.31 -11.05
N ASP A 57 -18.28 5.43 -10.40
CA ASP A 57 -17.66 6.74 -10.61
C ASP A 57 -16.37 6.94 -9.79
N GLY A 58 -15.96 5.93 -9.01
CA GLY A 58 -14.77 6.04 -8.19
C GLY A 58 -15.00 6.67 -6.79
N VAL A 59 -16.26 6.89 -6.40
CA VAL A 59 -16.62 7.54 -5.13
C VAL A 59 -16.86 6.50 -4.04
N ILE A 60 -16.25 6.71 -2.87
CA ILE A 60 -16.60 5.98 -1.65
C ILE A 60 -17.80 6.71 -1.00
N PRO A 61 -18.99 6.10 -0.91
CA PRO A 61 -20.24 6.76 -0.54
C PRO A 61 -20.39 6.96 0.98
N ARG A 62 -19.29 7.35 1.65
CA ARG A 62 -19.26 7.69 3.08
C ARG A 62 -18.74 9.10 3.25
N SER A 63 -19.13 9.77 4.34
CA SER A 63 -18.48 11.03 4.74
C SER A 63 -16.96 10.83 4.78
N PRO A 64 -16.14 11.76 4.23
CA PRO A 64 -14.69 11.58 4.17
C PRO A 64 -14.04 11.20 5.50
N TYR A 65 -14.53 11.77 6.60
CA TYR A 65 -14.04 11.51 7.96
C TYR A 65 -14.81 10.43 8.72
N HIS A 66 -15.72 9.70 8.06
CA HIS A 66 -16.31 8.50 8.65
C HIS A 66 -15.18 7.57 9.06
N LYS A 67 -15.06 7.30 10.37
CA LYS A 67 -13.87 6.62 10.90
C LYS A 67 -13.58 5.33 10.12
N TRP A 68 -12.31 5.19 9.72
CA TRP A 68 -11.68 4.07 9.01
C TRP A 68 -12.17 3.79 7.58
N MET A 69 -13.43 4.07 7.26
CA MET A 69 -14.03 3.72 5.96
C MET A 69 -14.33 4.93 5.08
N GLY A 70 -14.27 6.14 5.63
CA GLY A 70 -14.40 7.38 4.85
C GLY A 70 -13.23 7.56 3.89
N SER A 71 -13.47 8.26 2.78
CA SER A 71 -12.47 8.44 1.71
C SER A 71 -11.14 8.99 2.20
N HIS A 72 -11.14 9.89 3.20
CA HIS A 72 -9.90 10.41 3.78
C HIS A 72 -9.04 9.30 4.40
N TRP A 73 -9.65 8.42 5.21
CA TRP A 73 -8.95 7.32 5.86
C TRP A 73 -8.47 6.29 4.86
N VAL A 74 -9.33 5.90 3.91
CA VAL A 74 -8.98 4.94 2.86
C VAL A 74 -7.80 5.44 2.04
N LEU A 75 -7.83 6.68 1.56
CA LEU A 75 -6.74 7.25 0.76
C LEU A 75 -5.44 7.41 1.56
N THR A 76 -5.53 7.78 2.84
CA THR A 76 -4.36 7.89 3.71
C THR A 76 -3.68 6.53 3.90
N VAL A 77 -4.46 5.47 4.14
CA VAL A 77 -3.94 4.11 4.28
C VAL A 77 -3.33 3.63 2.96
N LEU A 78 -3.98 3.89 1.82
CA LEU A 78 -3.44 3.54 0.50
C LEU A 78 -2.07 4.19 0.28
N ALA A 79 -1.93 5.49 0.54
CA ALA A 79 -0.65 6.19 0.41
C ALA A 79 0.45 5.57 1.31
N ASP A 80 0.11 5.21 2.54
CA ASP A 80 1.03 4.55 3.47
C ASP A 80 1.43 3.13 3.01
N LEU A 81 0.54 2.39 2.33
CA LEU A 81 0.86 1.06 1.78
C LEU A 81 1.83 1.12 0.58
N GLY A 82 2.08 2.30 0.01
CA GLY A 82 2.83 2.45 -1.24
C GLY A 82 1.97 2.34 -2.50
N TYR A 83 0.64 2.48 -2.35
CA TYR A 83 -0.29 2.59 -3.48
C TYR A 83 -0.21 4.00 -4.11
N PRO A 84 -0.31 4.13 -5.45
CA PRO A 84 -0.42 3.08 -6.48
C PRO A 84 0.92 2.49 -6.91
#